data_AF-A0A6M0BQ57-F1
#
_entry.id   AF-A0A6M0BQ57-F1
#
_cell.length_a   1.000
_cell.length_b   1.000
_cell.length_c   1.000
_cell.angle_alpha   90.00
_cell.angle_beta   90.00
_cell.angle_gamma   90.00
#
_symmetry.space_group_name_H-M   'P 1'
#
loop_
_entity.id
_entity.type
_entity.pdbx_description
1 polymer ?
#
loop_
_entity_poly.entity_id
_entity_poly.type
_entity_poly.pdbx_seq_one_letter_code
_entity_poly.pdbx_strand_id
1 'polypeptide(L)' 'RNRIERLINRLKQNRRIATRYEKYAVNYLAMLTIASILLWL' A
#
# COMPACT_ATOMS: atom_id res chain seq x y z
N ARG A 1 -9.10 -12.74 11.07
CA ARG A 1 -9.02 -12.76 9.58
C ARG A 1 -9.45 -11.44 8.93
N ASN A 2 -10.54 -10.80 9.34
CA ASN A 2 -11.06 -9.60 8.67
C ASN A 2 -10.20 -8.31 8.75
N ARG A 3 -9.32 -8.15 9.76
CA ARG A 3 -8.46 -6.95 9.89
C ARG A 3 -7.38 -6.89 8.80
N ILE A 4 -6.74 -8.02 8.49
CA ILE A 4 -5.68 -8.10 7.47
C ILE A 4 -6.28 -7.84 6.08
N GLU A 5 -7.44 -8.41 5.78
CA GLU A 5 -8.12 -8.19 4.50
C GLU A 5 -8.55 -6.72 4.30
N ARG A 6 -9.03 -6.04 5.35
CA ARG A 6 -9.33 -4.60 5.30
C ARG A 6 -8.07 -3.74 5.14
N LEU A 7 -6.98 -4.12 5.79
CA LEU A 7 -5.69 -3.46 5.64
C LEU A 7 -5.20 -3.53 4.19
N ILE A 8 -5.24 -4.73 3.60
CA ILE A 8 -4.87 -4.96 2.21
C ILE A 8 -5.83 -4.21 1.25
N ASN A 9 -7.12 -4.17 1.53
CA ASN A 9 -8.07 -3.38 0.74
C ASN A 9 -7.80 -1.88 0.82
N ARG A 10 -7.47 -1.32 2.00
CA ARG A 10 -7.06 0.10 2.12
C ARG A 10 -5.74 0.37 1.41
N LEU A 11 -4.78 -0.54 1.46
CA LEU A 11 -3.54 -0.42 0.69
C LEU A 11 -3.80 -0.45 -0.83
N LYS A 12 -4.73 -1.31 -1.29
CA LYS A 12 -5.15 -1.41 -2.69
C LYS A 12 -5.99 -0.23 -3.18
N GLN A 13 -6.58 0.60 -2.32
CA GLN A 13 -7.21 1.86 -2.74
C GLN A 13 -6.19 2.82 -3.38
N ASN A 14 -4.92 2.71 -3.00
CA ASN A 14 -3.85 3.42 -3.69
C ASN A 14 -3.60 2.74 -5.04
N ARG A 15 -4.21 3.29 -6.10
CA ARG A 15 -4.15 2.78 -7.47
C ARG A 15 -2.71 2.55 -7.96
N ARG A 16 -1.75 3.38 -7.51
CA ARG A 16 -0.31 3.18 -7.80
C ARG A 16 0.28 1.90 -7.20
N ILE A 17 -0.12 1.55 -5.98
CA ILE A 17 0.33 0.32 -5.30
C ILE A 17 -0.34 -0.90 -5.94
N ALA A 18 -1.63 -0.80 -6.26
CA ALA A 18 -2.41 -1.88 -6.86
C ALA A 18 -1.93 -2.29 -8.26
N THR A 19 -1.56 -1.32 -9.09
CA THR A 19 -1.15 -1.60 -10.48
C THR A 19 0.37 -1.81 -10.62
N ARG A 20 1.14 -1.73 -9.52
CA ARG A 20 2.60 -1.89 -9.48
C ARG A 20 3.32 -1.21 -10.66
N TYR A 21 3.02 0.07 -10.88
CA TYR A 21 3.66 0.86 -11.94
C TYR A 21 5.16 1.14 -11.66
N GLU A 22 5.60 0.92 -10.43
CA GLU A 22 6.95 1.22 -9.99
C GLU A 22 7.94 0.20 -10.54
N LYS A 23 8.83 0.65 -11.44
CA LYS A 23 9.90 -0.16 -12.03
C LYS A 23 10.93 -0.62 -10.99
N TYR A 24 11.09 0.14 -9.90
CA TYR A 24 12.04 -0.13 -8.83
C TYR A 24 11.35 -0.56 -7.54
N ALA A 25 11.86 -1.63 -6.93
CA ALA A 25 11.32 -2.18 -5.67
C ALA A 25 11.38 -1.17 -4.51
N VAL A 26 12.39 -0.29 -4.50
CA VAL A 26 12.54 0.77 -3.49
C VAL A 26 11.39 1.78 -3.50
N ASN A 27 10.91 2.14 -4.70
CA ASN A 27 9.83 3.13 -4.85
C ASN A 27 8.48 2.51 -4.43
N TYR A 28 8.29 1.23 -4.77
CA TYR A 28 7.15 0.44 -4.27
C TYR A 28 7.14 0.33 -2.73
N LEU A 29 8.29 0.04 -2.13
CA LEU A 29 8.43 -0.03 -0.67
C LEU A 29 8.15 1.32 -0.02
N ALA A 30 8.71 2.42 -0.54
CA ALA A 30 8.46 3.76 -0.02
C ALA A 30 6.97 4.12 -0.05
N MET A 31 6.26 3.82 -1.14
CA MET A 31 4.81 3.99 -1.22
C MET A 31 4.05 3.14 -0.20
N LEU A 32 4.49 1.90 0.02
CA LEU A 32 3.87 1.01 1.00
C LEU A 32 4.06 1.56 2.42
N THR A 33 5.25 2.08 2.74
CA THR A 33 5.55 2.71 4.03
C THR A 33 4.70 3.95 4.24
N ILE A 34 4.60 4.84 3.24
CA ILE A 34 3.75 6.04 3.32
C ILE A 34 2.28 5.66 3.51
N ALA A 35 1.77 4.69 2.74
CA ALA A 35 0.40 4.21 2.88
C ALA A 35 0.15 3.56 4.25
N SER A 36 1.14 2.87 4.82
CA SER A 36 1.06 2.33 6.18
C SER A 36 1.05 3.43 7.25
N ILE A 37 1.81 4.50 7.08
CA ILE A 37 1.83 5.67 7.99
C ILE A 37 0.47 6.39 7.95
N LEU A 38 -0.06 6.66 6.75
CA LEU A 38 -1.39 7.28 6.57
C LEU A 38 -2.55 6.42 7.10
N LEU A 39 -2.34 5.11 7.20
CA LEU A 39 -3.33 4.18 7.71
C LEU A 39 -3.26 4.06 9.25
N TRP A 40 -2.11 4.37 9.84
CA TRP A 40 -1.85 4.36 11.27
C TRP A 40 -2.31 5.64 11.97
N LEU A 41 -2.19 6.79 11.29
CA LEU A 41 -2.79 8.06 11.72
C LEU A 41 -4.32 8.03 11.54
#